data_AF-A0A377D2R7-F1
#
_entry.id   AF-A0A377D2R7-F1
#
_cell.length_a   1.000
_cell.length_b   1.000
_cell.length_c   1.000
_cell.angle_alpha   90.00
_cell.angle_beta   90.00
_cell.angle_gamma   90.00
#
_symmetry.space_group_name_H-M   'P 1'
#
loop_
_entity.id
_entity.type
_entity.pdbx_description
1 polymer ?
#
loop_
_entity_poly.entity_id
_entity_poly.type
_entity_poly.pdbx_seq_one_letter_code
_entity_poly.pdbx_strand_id
1 'polypeptide(L)'
;MLTWREVVVLEDAYISSQRNHLENVANALDKHLQYNVDKLIFLRNGMREALVAPLDFTSLRNAVTEFEQHRDEHAWQIELNRRRTLPVNGVSDALVSEGNLLSRENESLDNEITAALEVGYLLRLAHNSSSMVEQAMYVSRAGFYVSTQPTLFTRNVPTRYYGYVTPTLVYRPFATRKSSPRGTLVHFATGTRQQY
;
A
#
# COMPACT_ATOMS: atom_id res chain seq x y z
N MET A 1 60.08 1.23 15.44
CA MET A 1 60.47 1.73 14.10
C MET A 1 59.67 0.91 13.10
N LEU A 2 58.54 1.44 12.63
CA LEU A 2 57.82 0.87 11.49
C LEU A 2 58.73 1.02 10.28
N THR A 3 59.00 -0.08 9.59
CA THR A 3 59.89 -0.03 8.43
C THR A 3 59.19 0.71 7.30
N TRP A 4 59.90 1.54 6.54
CA TRP A 4 59.33 2.32 5.42
C TRP A 4 58.44 1.50 4.46
N ARG A 5 58.71 0.19 4.37
CA ARG A 5 57.91 -0.77 3.61
C ARG A 5 56.51 -1.04 4.18
N GLU A 6 56.31 -1.01 5.49
CA GLU A 6 54.98 -1.14 6.13
C GLU A 6 54.14 0.12 5.95
N VAL A 7 54.75 1.31 5.95
CA VAL A 7 54.03 2.58 5.76
C VAL A 7 53.45 2.68 4.35
N VAL A 8 54.22 2.33 3.31
CA VAL A 8 53.76 2.33 1.92
C VAL A 8 52.64 1.29 1.70
N VAL A 9 52.76 0.10 2.29
CA VAL A 9 51.71 -0.94 2.18
C VAL A 9 50.43 -0.52 2.90
N LEU A 10 50.52 0.20 4.03
CA LEU A 10 49.35 0.75 4.72
C LEU A 10 48.71 1.91 3.94
N GLU A 11 49.51 2.73 3.28
CA GLU A 11 49.04 3.82 2.41
C GLU A 11 48.32 3.26 1.17
N ASP A 12 48.90 2.26 0.51
CA ASP A 12 48.27 1.58 -0.63
C ASP A 12 46.97 0.85 -0.23
N ALA A 13 46.96 0.19 0.94
CA ALA A 13 45.77 -0.46 1.48
C ALA A 13 44.68 0.56 1.88
N TYR A 14 45.07 1.73 2.41
CA TYR A 14 44.16 2.81 2.75
C TYR A 14 43.56 3.46 1.50
N ILE A 15 44.38 3.76 0.48
CA ILE A 15 43.93 4.30 -0.80
C ILE A 15 43.00 3.32 -1.52
N SER A 16 43.35 2.03 -1.52
CA SER A 16 42.50 0.95 -2.06
C SER A 16 41.17 0.85 -1.33
N SER A 17 41.17 0.94 0.01
CA SER A 17 39.95 0.95 0.83
C SER A 17 39.06 2.16 0.56
N GLN A 18 39.63 3.36 0.42
CA GLN A 18 38.88 4.57 0.05
C GLN A 18 38.28 4.46 -1.36
N ARG A 19 39.03 3.91 -2.31
CA ARG A 19 38.55 3.67 -3.68
C ARG A 19 37.40 2.66 -3.71
N ASN A 20 37.53 1.54 -3.00
CA ASN A 20 36.47 0.55 -2.84
C ASN A 20 35.24 1.15 -2.14
N HIS A 21 35.43 2.01 -1.15
CA HIS A 21 34.34 2.70 -0.47
C HIS A 21 33.60 3.65 -1.42
N LEU A 22 34.33 4.47 -2.18
CA LEU A 22 33.75 5.37 -3.19
C LEU A 22 33.02 4.59 -4.30
N GLU A 23 33.56 3.46 -4.75
CA GLU A 23 32.92 2.59 -5.73
C GLU A 23 31.62 1.98 -5.18
N ASN A 24 31.63 1.53 -3.92
CA ASN A 24 30.43 1.04 -3.26
C ASN A 24 29.36 2.14 -3.07
N VAL A 25 29.77 3.35 -2.69
CA VAL A 25 28.87 4.51 -2.54
C VAL A 25 28.29 4.92 -3.90
N ALA A 26 29.12 4.97 -4.94
CA ALA A 26 28.68 5.28 -6.30
C ALA A 26 27.69 4.24 -6.81
N ASN A 27 27.98 2.94 -6.63
CA ASN A 27 27.08 1.86 -6.99
C ASN A 27 25.76 1.90 -6.20
N ALA A 28 25.81 2.25 -4.91
CA ALA A 28 24.60 2.41 -4.10
C ALA A 28 23.75 3.61 -4.56
N LEU A 29 24.40 4.73 -4.87
CA LEU A 29 23.74 5.93 -5.39
C LEU A 29 23.12 5.68 -6.77
N ASP A 30 23.84 5.02 -7.68
CA ASP A 30 23.34 4.65 -9.00
C ASP A 30 22.11 3.76 -8.92
N LYS A 31 22.16 2.70 -8.10
CA LYS A 31 20.99 1.85 -7.81
C LYS A 31 19.82 2.65 -7.25
N HIS A 32 20.09 3.61 -6.36
CA HIS A 32 19.06 4.45 -5.77
C HIS A 32 18.45 5.44 -6.79
N LEU A 33 19.27 6.01 -7.68
CA LEU A 33 18.81 6.86 -8.77
C LEU A 33 17.97 6.08 -9.77
N GLN A 34 18.46 4.91 -10.21
CA GLN A 34 17.72 4.01 -11.09
C GLN A 34 16.35 3.65 -10.49
N TYR A 35 16.33 3.27 -9.22
CA TYR A 35 15.11 2.98 -8.48
C TYR A 35 14.12 4.16 -8.46
N ASN A 36 14.60 5.38 -8.25
CA ASN A 36 13.75 6.57 -8.26
C ASN A 36 13.24 6.93 -9.66
N VAL A 37 14.07 6.77 -10.70
CA VAL A 37 13.67 6.98 -12.09
C VAL A 37 12.59 5.99 -12.49
N ASP A 38 12.76 4.72 -12.13
CA ASP A 38 11.78 3.67 -12.37
C ASP A 38 10.43 4.01 -11.71
N LYS A 39 10.45 4.49 -10.46
CA LYS A 39 9.26 5.02 -9.76
C LYS A 39 8.60 6.19 -10.49
N LEU A 40 9.37 7.14 -11.01
CA LEU A 40 8.82 8.31 -11.70
C LEU A 40 8.16 7.93 -13.04
N ILE A 41 8.82 7.07 -13.83
CA ILE A 41 8.27 6.56 -15.10
C ILE A 41 6.99 5.77 -14.83
N PHE A 42 7.01 4.97 -13.79
CA PHE A 42 5.85 4.23 -13.30
C PHE A 42 4.67 5.15 -12.95
N LEU A 43 4.88 6.16 -12.08
CA LEU A 43 3.82 7.10 -11.70
C LEU A 43 3.25 7.82 -12.93
N ARG A 44 4.13 8.23 -13.86
CA ARG A 44 3.72 8.84 -15.13
C ARG A 44 2.84 7.92 -15.97
N ASN A 45 3.20 6.65 -16.11
CA ASN A 45 2.44 5.69 -16.90
C ASN A 45 1.11 5.33 -16.25
N GLY A 46 1.10 5.13 -14.92
CA GLY A 46 -0.14 4.94 -14.15
C GLY A 46 -1.10 6.13 -14.28
N MET A 47 -0.59 7.37 -14.20
CA MET A 47 -1.40 8.57 -14.42
C MET A 47 -1.91 8.69 -15.85
N ARG A 48 -1.11 8.32 -16.86
CA ARG A 48 -1.57 8.30 -18.26
C ARG A 48 -2.72 7.33 -18.47
N GLU A 49 -2.61 6.13 -17.92
CA GLU A 49 -3.69 5.14 -17.96
C GLU A 49 -4.96 5.68 -17.26
N ALA A 50 -4.78 6.37 -16.13
CA ALA A 50 -5.87 6.98 -15.41
C ALA A 50 -6.61 8.08 -16.18
N LEU A 51 -5.86 8.87 -16.95
CA LEU A 51 -6.42 9.92 -17.81
C LEU A 51 -7.15 9.35 -19.02
N VAL A 52 -6.70 8.21 -19.57
CA VAL A 52 -7.34 7.58 -20.73
C VAL A 52 -8.64 6.88 -20.34
N ALA A 53 -8.71 6.32 -19.14
CA ALA A 53 -9.93 5.66 -18.68
C ALA A 53 -10.18 5.91 -17.19
N PRO A 54 -10.75 7.09 -16.86
CA PRO A 54 -11.10 7.42 -15.50
C PRO A 54 -12.14 6.45 -14.94
N LEU A 55 -12.22 6.35 -13.62
CA LEU A 55 -13.34 5.69 -12.97
C LEU A 55 -14.65 6.38 -13.39
N ASP A 56 -15.57 5.58 -13.92
CA ASP A 56 -16.88 6.07 -14.34
C ASP A 56 -17.76 6.35 -13.12
N PHE A 57 -18.38 7.53 -13.09
CA PHE A 57 -19.27 7.98 -12.03
C PHE A 57 -20.49 7.07 -11.87
N THR A 58 -20.99 6.48 -12.95
CA THR A 58 -22.14 5.56 -12.89
C THR A 58 -21.76 4.28 -12.15
N SER A 59 -20.58 3.75 -12.44
CA SER A 59 -20.01 2.59 -11.75
C SER A 59 -19.83 2.84 -10.25
N LEU A 60 -19.34 4.03 -9.86
CA LEU A 60 -19.23 4.43 -8.44
C LEU A 60 -20.61 4.50 -7.75
N ARG A 61 -21.62 5.09 -8.41
CA ARG A 61 -22.98 5.18 -7.85
C ARG A 61 -23.65 3.81 -7.71
N ASN A 62 -23.41 2.91 -8.65
CA ASN A 62 -23.90 1.53 -8.56
C ASN A 62 -23.26 0.80 -7.39
N ALA A 63 -21.95 0.98 -7.16
CA ALA A 63 -21.26 0.39 -6.02
C ALA A 63 -21.79 0.90 -4.66
N VAL A 64 -22.15 2.19 -4.55
CA VAL A 64 -22.83 2.70 -3.33
C VAL A 64 -24.19 2.03 -3.15
N THR A 65 -24.93 1.79 -4.23
CA THR A 65 -26.22 1.08 -4.18
C THR A 65 -26.05 -0.38 -3.77
N GLU A 66 -25.04 -1.08 -4.30
CA GLU A 66 -24.68 -2.45 -3.90
C GLU A 66 -24.29 -2.51 -2.42
N PHE A 67 -23.55 -1.52 -1.94
CA PHE A 67 -23.21 -1.42 -0.53
C PHE A 67 -24.46 -1.36 0.36
N GLU A 68 -25.41 -0.50 0.04
CA GLU A 68 -26.65 -0.38 0.82
C GLU A 68 -27.46 -1.69 0.82
N GLN A 69 -27.38 -2.49 -0.25
CA GLN A 69 -28.05 -3.79 -0.32
C GLN A 69 -27.34 -4.87 0.50
N HIS A 70 -26.01 -4.83 0.57
CA HIS A 70 -25.20 -5.85 1.23
C HIS A 70 -24.76 -5.48 2.66
N ARG A 71 -25.14 -4.29 3.16
CA ARG A 71 -24.70 -3.75 4.46
C ARG A 71 -25.00 -4.66 5.66
N ASP A 72 -26.06 -5.48 5.56
CA ASP A 72 -26.47 -6.41 6.63
C ASP A 72 -25.82 -7.79 6.50
N GLU A 73 -25.13 -8.07 5.39
CA GLU A 73 -24.43 -9.34 5.20
C GLU A 73 -23.21 -9.42 6.12
N HIS A 74 -23.04 -10.59 6.74
CA HIS A 74 -21.92 -10.84 7.66
C HIS A 74 -20.55 -10.46 7.07
N ALA A 75 -20.37 -10.69 5.77
CA ALA A 75 -19.21 -10.27 5.01
C ALA A 75 -19.60 -10.05 3.55
N TRP A 76 -19.19 -8.92 2.98
CA TRP A 76 -19.51 -8.54 1.60
C TRP A 76 -18.27 -8.03 0.87
N GLN A 77 -18.33 -8.05 -0.46
CA GLN A 77 -17.27 -7.55 -1.32
C GLN A 77 -17.86 -6.87 -2.54
N ILE A 78 -17.46 -5.63 -2.80
CA ILE A 78 -17.89 -4.83 -3.95
C ILE A 78 -16.70 -4.65 -4.89
N GLU A 79 -16.91 -4.93 -6.16
CA GLU A 79 -15.86 -4.90 -7.17
C GLU A 79 -16.37 -4.28 -8.47
N LEU A 80 -15.76 -3.17 -8.88
CA LEU A 80 -16.13 -2.48 -10.12
C LEU A 80 -15.55 -3.18 -11.35
N ASN A 81 -14.22 -3.34 -11.38
CA ASN A 81 -13.52 -3.97 -12.50
C ASN A 81 -12.25 -4.67 -12.00
N ARG A 82 -12.24 -6.01 -12.06
CA ARG A 82 -11.14 -6.84 -11.55
C ARG A 82 -9.75 -6.47 -12.07
N ARG A 83 -9.67 -5.91 -13.28
CA ARG A 83 -8.41 -5.53 -13.92
C ARG A 83 -7.91 -4.17 -13.46
N ARG A 84 -8.81 -3.30 -13.01
CA ARG A 84 -8.57 -1.86 -12.84
C ARG A 84 -8.80 -1.35 -11.42
N THR A 85 -9.57 -2.04 -10.61
CA THR A 85 -9.81 -1.68 -9.21
C THR A 85 -9.41 -2.82 -8.30
N LEU A 86 -9.12 -2.48 -7.04
CA LEU A 86 -9.11 -3.46 -5.96
C LEU A 86 -10.53 -3.60 -5.42
N PRO A 87 -10.94 -4.79 -4.96
CA PRO A 87 -12.24 -4.96 -4.34
C PRO A 87 -12.29 -4.24 -2.98
N VAL A 88 -13.43 -3.63 -2.68
CA VAL A 88 -13.75 -3.14 -1.33
C VAL A 88 -14.35 -4.31 -0.57
N ASN A 89 -13.76 -4.62 0.58
CA ASN A 89 -14.20 -5.72 1.43
C ASN A 89 -14.78 -5.12 2.71
N GLY A 90 -15.93 -5.60 3.14
CA GLY A 90 -16.54 -5.07 4.35
C GLY A 90 -17.34 -6.06 5.17
N VAL A 91 -17.72 -5.58 6.33
CA VAL A 91 -18.44 -6.30 7.37
C VAL A 91 -19.85 -5.74 7.57
N SER A 92 -20.69 -6.54 8.22
CA SER A 92 -22.06 -6.16 8.52
C SER A 92 -22.14 -4.97 9.47
N ASP A 93 -23.24 -4.23 9.39
CA ASP A 93 -23.59 -3.16 10.32
C ASP A 93 -23.63 -3.65 11.78
N ALA A 94 -24.18 -4.85 12.01
CA ALA A 94 -24.22 -5.47 13.33
C ALA A 94 -22.80 -5.59 13.93
N LEU A 95 -21.83 -6.04 13.14
CA LEU A 95 -20.44 -6.22 13.58
C LEU A 95 -19.74 -4.89 13.85
N VAL A 96 -20.05 -3.85 13.09
CA VAL A 96 -19.54 -2.49 13.33
C VAL A 96 -20.10 -1.93 14.64
N SER A 97 -21.38 -2.19 14.94
CA SER A 97 -22.05 -1.71 16.15
C SER A 97 -21.51 -2.32 17.46
N GLU A 98 -20.85 -3.48 17.38
CA GLU A 98 -20.24 -4.13 18.55
C GLU A 98 -19.00 -3.40 19.09
N GLY A 99 -18.33 -2.59 18.26
CA GLY A 99 -17.06 -1.95 18.60
C GLY A 99 -17.18 -0.47 18.95
N ASN A 100 -16.70 -0.05 20.13
CA ASN A 100 -16.71 1.35 20.57
C ASN A 100 -15.82 2.30 19.73
N LEU A 101 -14.93 1.75 18.89
CA LEU A 101 -14.05 2.52 17.99
C LEU A 101 -14.55 2.57 16.54
N LEU A 102 -15.62 1.83 16.26
CA LEU A 102 -16.19 1.66 14.94
C LEU A 102 -17.46 2.51 14.86
N SER A 103 -17.70 3.13 13.70
CA SER A 103 -18.88 3.96 13.51
C SER A 103 -19.33 3.91 12.07
N ARG A 104 -20.58 3.48 11.88
CA ARG A 104 -21.30 3.51 10.61
C ARG A 104 -22.09 4.81 10.42
N GLU A 105 -22.27 5.58 11.50
CA GLU A 105 -23.05 6.81 11.52
C GLU A 105 -22.22 7.97 11.00
N ASN A 106 -22.26 8.16 9.68
CA ASN A 106 -21.64 9.29 9.03
C ASN A 106 -22.54 9.75 7.89
N GLU A 107 -22.95 11.02 7.91
CA GLU A 107 -23.67 11.68 6.79
C GLU A 107 -22.87 11.62 5.47
N SER A 108 -21.58 11.23 5.53
CA SER A 108 -20.67 11.05 4.39
C SER A 108 -20.28 9.59 4.12
N LEU A 109 -21.06 8.59 4.54
CA LEU A 109 -20.73 7.17 4.30
C LEU A 109 -20.56 6.86 2.80
N ASP A 110 -21.48 7.36 1.96
CA ASP A 110 -21.41 7.26 0.50
C ASP A 110 -20.12 7.85 -0.06
N ASN A 111 -19.71 9.01 0.46
CA ASN A 111 -18.46 9.67 0.08
C ASN A 111 -17.24 8.85 0.51
N GLU A 112 -17.32 8.16 1.64
CA GLU A 112 -16.23 7.34 2.16
C GLU A 112 -16.04 6.04 1.36
N ILE A 113 -17.14 5.42 0.93
CA ILE A 113 -17.10 4.27 0.02
C ILE A 113 -16.56 4.68 -1.34
N THR A 114 -17.03 5.82 -1.87
CA THR A 114 -16.52 6.39 -3.11
C THR A 114 -15.01 6.64 -3.01
N ALA A 115 -14.56 7.28 -1.93
CA ALA A 115 -13.14 7.52 -1.69
C ALA A 115 -12.35 6.21 -1.55
N ALA A 116 -12.90 5.17 -0.93
CA ALA A 116 -12.24 3.87 -0.84
C ALA A 116 -12.08 3.20 -2.21
N LEU A 117 -13.10 3.29 -3.07
CA LEU A 117 -13.05 2.79 -4.45
C LEU A 117 -12.00 3.53 -5.28
N GLU A 118 -11.93 4.86 -5.15
CA GLU A 118 -10.90 5.69 -5.80
C GLU A 118 -9.49 5.35 -5.30
N VAL A 119 -9.31 5.20 -3.99
CA VAL A 119 -8.04 4.72 -3.42
C VAL A 119 -7.70 3.35 -3.97
N GLY A 120 -8.67 2.42 -4.04
CA GLY A 120 -8.46 1.09 -4.62
C GLY A 120 -8.03 1.10 -6.08
N TYR A 121 -8.55 2.04 -6.86
CA TYR A 121 -8.14 2.27 -8.23
C TYR A 121 -6.70 2.80 -8.33
N LEU A 122 -6.37 3.83 -7.54
CA LEU A 122 -5.00 4.36 -7.49
C LEU A 122 -3.99 3.31 -7.04
N LEU A 123 -4.35 2.51 -6.03
CA LEU A 123 -3.53 1.39 -5.54
C LEU A 123 -3.39 0.30 -6.60
N ARG A 124 -4.43 -0.01 -7.38
CA ARG A 124 -4.34 -0.98 -8.48
C ARG A 124 -3.43 -0.48 -9.60
N LEU A 125 -3.56 0.79 -9.99
CA LEU A 125 -2.68 1.42 -10.98
C LEU A 125 -1.23 1.31 -10.51
N ALA A 126 -0.99 1.63 -9.24
CA ALA A 126 0.33 1.50 -8.64
C ALA A 126 0.80 0.04 -8.52
N HIS A 127 -0.10 -0.92 -8.29
CA HIS A 127 0.28 -2.32 -8.17
C HIS A 127 0.63 -2.97 -9.52
N ASN A 128 -0.18 -2.73 -10.56
CA ASN A 128 -0.01 -3.37 -11.87
C ASN A 128 1.22 -2.89 -12.65
N SER A 129 1.77 -1.73 -12.29
CA SER A 129 2.88 -1.12 -13.03
C SER A 129 4.25 -1.22 -12.33
N SER A 130 4.31 -1.77 -11.11
CA SER A 130 5.56 -1.97 -10.34
C SER A 130 5.82 -3.47 -10.11
N SER A 131 7.06 -3.93 -10.32
CA SER A 131 7.53 -5.25 -9.84
C SER A 131 7.81 -5.26 -8.34
N MET A 132 7.83 -4.09 -7.69
CA MET A 132 7.96 -3.96 -6.26
C MET A 132 6.58 -4.17 -5.61
N VAL A 133 6.45 -5.25 -4.84
CA VAL A 133 5.23 -5.56 -4.09
C VAL A 133 5.11 -4.59 -2.92
N GLU A 134 4.67 -3.37 -3.20
CA GLU A 134 4.17 -2.46 -2.18
C GLU A 134 2.79 -2.96 -1.73
N GLN A 135 2.76 -3.47 -0.49
CA GLN A 135 1.51 -3.82 0.14
C GLN A 135 0.92 -2.53 0.69
N ALA A 136 -0.24 -2.15 0.21
CA ALA A 136 -0.90 -0.92 0.61
C ALA A 136 -2.35 -1.21 0.89
N MET A 137 -2.86 -0.55 1.92
CA MET A 137 -4.22 -0.77 2.39
C MET A 137 -4.83 0.49 2.97
N TYR A 138 -6.11 0.66 2.71
CA TYR A 138 -6.97 1.67 3.32
C TYR A 138 -7.99 0.96 4.20
N VAL A 139 -8.15 1.43 5.43
CA VAL A 139 -9.10 0.86 6.40
C VAL A 139 -10.00 1.97 6.89
N SER A 140 -11.31 1.81 6.65
CA SER A 140 -12.34 2.69 7.18
C SER A 140 -12.81 2.21 8.55
N ARG A 141 -13.12 3.14 9.44
CA ARG A 141 -13.80 2.85 10.72
C ARG A 141 -15.28 2.51 10.55
N ALA A 142 -15.82 2.71 9.35
CA ALA A 142 -17.18 2.34 9.00
C ALA A 142 -17.33 0.89 8.54
N GLY A 143 -16.38 -0.01 8.84
CA GLY A 143 -16.57 -1.45 8.59
C GLY A 143 -16.08 -1.97 7.24
N PHE A 144 -15.16 -1.29 6.56
CA PHE A 144 -14.63 -1.77 5.29
C PHE A 144 -13.17 -1.40 5.04
N TYR A 145 -12.53 -2.09 4.11
CA TYR A 145 -11.14 -1.87 3.73
C TYR A 145 -10.88 -2.21 2.27
N VAL A 146 -9.77 -1.69 1.77
CA VAL A 146 -9.19 -2.00 0.46
C VAL A 146 -7.73 -2.39 0.68
N SER A 147 -7.26 -3.44 -0.01
CA SER A 147 -5.89 -3.92 0.13
C SER A 147 -5.35 -4.45 -1.19
N THR A 148 -4.06 -4.21 -1.46
CA THR A 148 -3.36 -4.87 -2.57
C THR A 148 -3.06 -6.34 -2.28
N GLN A 149 -3.25 -6.79 -1.03
CA GLN A 149 -3.09 -8.19 -0.66
C GLN A 149 -4.37 -8.98 -1.02
N PRO A 150 -4.26 -10.09 -1.76
CA PRO A 150 -5.43 -10.82 -2.23
C PRO A 150 -6.28 -11.35 -1.06
N THR A 151 -7.58 -11.03 -1.08
CA THR A 151 -8.61 -11.67 -0.28
C THR A 151 -9.15 -12.87 -1.03
N LEU A 152 -8.66 -14.07 -0.69
CA LEU A 152 -9.05 -15.31 -1.37
C LEU A 152 -10.47 -15.78 -1.03
N PHE A 153 -11.00 -15.39 0.13
CA PHE A 153 -12.31 -15.83 0.62
C PHE A 153 -13.03 -14.74 1.41
N THR A 154 -14.28 -14.45 1.04
CA THR A 154 -15.14 -13.46 1.72
C THR A 154 -15.39 -13.80 3.18
N ARG A 155 -15.45 -15.09 3.55
CA ARG A 155 -15.55 -15.52 4.96
C ARG A 155 -14.43 -15.01 5.87
N ASN A 156 -13.27 -14.68 5.32
CA ASN A 156 -12.13 -14.18 6.10
C ASN A 156 -12.13 -12.64 6.22
N VAL A 157 -13.08 -11.95 5.60
CA VAL A 157 -13.16 -10.48 5.60
C VAL A 157 -13.33 -9.92 7.02
N PRO A 158 -14.22 -10.44 7.89
CA PRO A 158 -14.34 -9.93 9.26
C PRO A 158 -13.06 -10.08 10.07
N THR A 159 -12.43 -11.27 10.02
CA THR A 159 -11.17 -11.53 10.72
C THR A 159 -10.04 -10.61 10.26
N ARG A 160 -9.92 -10.38 8.94
CA ARG A 160 -8.95 -9.44 8.39
C ARG A 160 -9.24 -8.00 8.79
N TYR A 161 -10.50 -7.59 8.72
CA TYR A 161 -10.92 -6.25 9.12
C TYR A 161 -10.55 -5.95 10.57
N TYR A 162 -10.85 -6.87 11.51
CA TYR A 162 -10.43 -6.73 12.90
C TYR A 162 -8.91 -6.73 13.05
N GLY A 163 -8.17 -7.55 12.31
CA GLY A 163 -6.70 -7.51 12.31
C GLY A 163 -6.13 -6.17 11.83
N TYR A 164 -6.90 -5.40 11.06
CA TYR A 164 -6.50 -4.09 10.55
C TYR A 164 -6.92 -2.93 11.44
N VAL A 165 -8.09 -3.02 12.09
CA VAL A 165 -8.60 -2.00 13.01
C VAL A 165 -7.98 -2.11 14.39
N THR A 166 -7.86 -3.33 14.91
CA THR A 166 -7.28 -3.61 16.22
C THR A 166 -5.77 -3.55 16.09
N PRO A 167 -5.08 -2.60 16.73
CA PRO A 167 -3.65 -2.43 16.54
C PRO A 167 -2.90 -3.55 17.29
N THR A 168 -2.64 -4.67 16.62
CA THR A 168 -1.50 -5.51 17.00
C THR A 168 -0.29 -4.99 16.24
N LEU A 169 0.52 -4.20 16.94
CA LEU A 169 1.81 -3.67 16.50
C LEU A 169 2.73 -4.77 15.97
N VAL A 170 2.62 -5.11 14.68
CA VAL A 170 3.75 -5.71 13.96
C VAL A 170 4.53 -4.54 13.38
N TYR A 171 5.49 -4.07 14.16
CA TYR A 171 6.49 -3.10 13.73
C TYR A 171 7.20 -3.68 12.49
N ARG A 172 6.79 -3.23 11.29
CA ARG A 172 7.56 -3.43 10.06
C ARG A 172 8.32 -2.12 9.80
N PRO A 173 9.66 -2.13 9.71
CA PRO A 173 10.49 -0.93 9.72
C PRO A 173 10.30 0.04 8.53
N PHE A 174 9.35 -0.24 7.63
CA PHE A 174 9.02 0.60 6.46
C PHE A 174 7.54 0.95 6.37
N ALA A 175 6.79 0.90 7.48
CA ALA A 175 5.38 1.25 7.49
C ALA A 175 5.17 2.76 7.71
N THR A 176 4.69 3.48 6.70
CA THR A 176 4.24 4.88 6.87
C THR A 176 2.72 4.88 7.09
N ARG A 177 2.29 5.45 8.22
CA ARG A 177 0.88 5.50 8.63
C ARG A 177 0.38 6.94 8.60
N LYS A 178 -0.66 7.21 7.80
CA LYS A 178 -1.41 8.47 7.86
C LYS A 178 -2.83 8.16 8.35
N SER A 179 -3.12 8.55 9.59
CA SER A 179 -4.43 8.36 10.21
C SER A 179 -5.28 9.61 10.09
N SER A 180 -6.55 9.43 9.73
CA SER A 180 -7.62 10.43 9.75
C SER A 180 -8.72 9.96 10.71
N PRO A 181 -9.61 10.83 11.22
CA PRO A 181 -10.78 10.41 12.00
C PRO A 181 -11.64 9.35 11.30
N ARG A 182 -11.62 9.29 9.96
CA ARG A 182 -12.44 8.41 9.11
C ARG A 182 -11.78 7.06 8.81
N GLY A 183 -10.47 7.04 8.64
CA GLY A 183 -9.74 5.84 8.25
C GLY A 183 -8.23 5.98 8.34
N THR A 184 -7.53 4.87 8.19
CA THR A 184 -6.06 4.83 8.19
C THR A 184 -5.57 4.29 6.85
N LEU A 185 -4.72 5.06 6.17
CA LEU A 185 -3.91 4.55 5.07
C LEU A 185 -2.60 4.02 5.64
N VAL A 186 -2.30 2.75 5.34
CA VAL A 186 -1.06 2.09 5.74
C VAL A 186 -0.36 1.60 4.48
N HIS A 187 0.91 1.97 4.39
CA HIS A 187 1.78 1.59 3.30
C HIS A 187 2.91 0.71 3.82
N PHE A 188 3.22 -0.37 3.13
CA PHE A 188 4.32 -1.27 3.42
C PHE A 188 5.19 -1.43 2.17
N ALA A 189 6.36 -0.82 2.17
CA ALA A 189 7.38 -1.12 1.18
C ALA A 189 8.03 -2.47 1.55
N THR A 190 7.76 -3.51 0.75
CA THR A 190 8.56 -4.74 0.84
C THR A 190 9.86 -4.45 0.13
N GLY A 191 10.92 -4.16 0.89
CA GLY A 191 12.29 -4.11 0.36
C GLY A 191 12.56 -5.38 -0.43
N THR A 192 13.07 -5.21 -1.65
CA THR A 192 13.45 -6.30 -2.55
C THR A 192 14.27 -7.34 -1.80
N ARG A 193 13.78 -8.58 -1.88
CA ARG A 193 14.43 -9.82 -1.42
C ARG A 193 15.91 -9.77 -1.80
N GLN A 194 16.81 -9.71 -0.81
CA GLN A 194 18.21 -10.07 -1.02
C GLN A 194 18.23 -11.49 -1.60
N GLN A 195 18.56 -11.59 -2.89
CA GLN A 195 19.09 -12.81 -3.46
C GLN A 195 20.51 -12.48 -3.91
N TYR A 196 21.43 -13.17 -3.22
CA TYR A 196 22.89 -13.22 -3.37
C TYR A 196 23.69 -12.02 -2.87
#